data_AF-A0A6C2UFV3-F1
#
_entry.id   AF-A0A6C2UFV3-F1
#
_cell.length_a   1.000
_cell.length_b   1.000
_cell.length_c   1.000
_cell.angle_alpha   90.00
_cell.angle_beta   90.00
_cell.angle_gamma   90.00
#
_symmetry.space_group_name_H-M   'P 1'
#
loop_
_entity.id
_entity.type
_entity.pdbx_description
1 polymer ?
#
loop_
_entity_poly.entity_id
_entity_poly.type
_entity_poly.pdbx_seq_one_letter_code
_entity_poly.pdbx_strand_id
1 'polypeptide(L)'
;MGQHLAYLDRGKPQLSYWLREGRANNAEVDYVISRGTQILPIEVKAGASGSLKSLQQFVLEKGSAQAIRFDLNPPSKMMVDVKARSGDSVEDVRFELLSLPLYAVEALPLL
;
A
#
# COMPACT_ATOMS: atom_id res chain seq x y z
N MET A 1 13.65 -3.00 -5.64
CA MET A 1 12.22 -3.07 -5.25
C MET A 1 11.35 -3.60 -6.38
N GLY A 2 11.11 -2.83 -7.46
CA GLY A 2 10.19 -3.22 -8.53
C GLY A 2 10.44 -4.60 -9.15
N GLN A 3 11.70 -4.96 -9.43
CA GLN A 3 12.02 -6.31 -9.94
C GLN A 3 11.54 -7.42 -8.99
N HIS A 4 11.93 -7.39 -7.71
CA HIS A 4 11.53 -8.42 -6.75
C HIS A 4 10.00 -8.52 -6.60
N LEU A 5 9.28 -7.39 -6.61
CA LEU A 5 7.80 -7.38 -6.61
C LEU A 5 7.22 -8.08 -7.85
N ALA A 6 7.79 -7.84 -9.03
CA ALA A 6 7.32 -8.41 -10.29
C ALA A 6 7.46 -9.94 -10.30
N TYR A 7 8.46 -10.49 -9.61
CA TYR A 7 8.75 -11.92 -9.53
C TYR A 7 8.18 -12.60 -8.27
N LEU A 8 7.26 -11.96 -7.55
CA LEU A 8 6.60 -12.59 -6.39
C LEU A 8 5.72 -13.78 -6.78
N ASP A 9 5.10 -13.73 -7.96
CA ASP A 9 4.34 -14.84 -8.52
C ASP A 9 5.22 -15.64 -9.49
N ARG A 10 4.97 -16.95 -9.59
CA ARG A 10 5.69 -17.86 -10.50
C ARG A 10 5.25 -17.70 -11.97
N GLY A 11 4.24 -16.87 -12.22
CA GLY A 11 3.74 -16.52 -13.53
C GLY A 11 4.60 -15.49 -14.28
N LYS A 12 4.05 -14.93 -15.36
CA LYS A 12 4.70 -13.84 -16.09
C LYS A 12 4.81 -12.63 -15.16
N PRO A 13 6.02 -12.06 -14.96
CA PRO A 13 6.20 -10.95 -14.03
C PRO A 13 5.39 -9.75 -14.49
N GLN A 14 4.56 -9.22 -13.58
CA GLN A 14 3.72 -8.05 -13.83
C GLN A 14 3.74 -7.14 -12.61
N LEU A 15 3.89 -5.84 -12.87
CA LEU A 15 3.72 -4.79 -11.87
C LEU A 15 2.44 -4.06 -12.21
N SER A 16 1.55 -3.96 -11.23
CA SER A 16 0.34 -3.15 -11.31
C SER A 16 0.47 -2.01 -10.31
N TYR A 17 -0.11 -0.86 -10.64
CA TYR A 17 -0.24 0.29 -9.74
C TYR A 17 -1.71 0.69 -9.69
N TRP A 18 -2.07 1.54 -8.74
CA TRP A 18 -3.42 2.10 -8.66
C TRP A 18 -3.35 3.61 -8.66
N LEU A 19 -4.18 4.21 -9.52
CA LEU A 19 -4.33 5.64 -9.68
C LEU A 19 -5.81 6.00 -9.52
N ARG A 20 -6.07 7.03 -8.72
CA ARG A 20 -7.36 7.69 -8.59
C ARG A 20 -7.22 9.14 -9.04
N GLU A 21 -7.97 9.50 -10.06
CA GLU A 21 -8.01 10.83 -10.63
C GLU A 21 -9.30 11.58 -10.23
N GLY A 22 -9.17 12.85 -9.84
CA GLY A 22 -10.30 13.72 -9.50
C GLY A 22 -9.88 15.19 -9.34
N ARG A 23 -10.84 16.11 -9.45
CA ARG A 23 -10.59 17.57 -9.30
C ARG A 23 -10.02 17.94 -7.92
N ALA A 24 -10.31 17.14 -6.90
CA ALA A 24 -9.69 17.16 -5.58
C ALA A 24 -9.57 15.70 -5.10
N ASN A 25 -8.48 15.36 -4.40
CA ASN A 25 -8.18 14.01 -3.87
C ASN A 25 -7.57 13.00 -4.85
N ASN A 26 -6.64 13.43 -5.71
CA ASN A 26 -5.76 12.52 -6.44
C ASN A 26 -4.97 11.63 -5.46
N ALA A 27 -4.87 10.35 -5.79
CA ALA A 27 -4.12 9.38 -5.03
C ALA A 27 -3.48 8.37 -5.97
N GLU A 28 -2.25 7.98 -5.64
CA GLU A 28 -1.48 7.00 -6.39
C GLU A 28 -0.74 6.12 -5.41
N VAL A 29 -0.78 4.81 -5.63
CA VAL A 29 -0.01 3.81 -4.89
C VAL A 29 1.01 3.21 -5.86
N ASP A 30 2.28 3.15 -5.44
CA ASP A 30 3.40 2.71 -6.29
C ASP A 30 3.17 1.33 -6.90
N TYR A 31 2.69 0.37 -6.09
CA TYR A 31 2.37 -0.98 -6.56
C TYR A 31 1.13 -1.56 -5.87
N VAL A 32 0.46 -2.49 -6.55
CA VAL A 32 -0.55 -3.37 -5.96
C VAL A 32 -0.20 -4.81 -6.29
N ILE A 33 -0.38 -5.69 -5.31
CA ILE A 33 -0.20 -7.14 -5.49
C ILE A 33 -1.48 -7.87 -5.10
N SER A 34 -1.74 -9.01 -5.74
CA SER A 34 -2.80 -9.92 -5.32
C SER A 34 -2.27 -10.96 -4.33
N ARG A 35 -2.97 -11.16 -3.23
CA ARG A 35 -2.70 -12.24 -2.27
C ARG A 35 -4.02 -12.91 -1.89
N GLY A 36 -4.26 -14.12 -2.41
CA GLY A 36 -5.55 -14.79 -2.27
C GLY A 36 -6.67 -13.94 -2.88
N THR A 37 -7.67 -13.59 -2.05
CA THR A 37 -8.80 -12.74 -2.46
C THR A 37 -8.60 -11.25 -2.15
N GLN A 38 -7.40 -10.85 -1.71
CA GLN A 38 -7.09 -9.48 -1.31
C GLN A 38 -6.17 -8.81 -2.32
N ILE A 39 -6.36 -7.51 -2.52
CA ILE A 39 -5.43 -6.64 -3.25
C ILE A 39 -4.72 -5.79 -2.21
N LEU A 40 -3.40 -5.97 -2.10
CA LEU A 40 -2.58 -5.28 -1.12
C LEU A 40 -1.87 -4.09 -1.78
N PRO A 41 -2.11 -2.86 -1.30
CA PRO A 41 -1.39 -1.69 -1.75
C PRO A 41 0.02 -1.66 -1.13
N ILE A 42 1.01 -1.30 -1.94
CA ILE A 42 2.42 -1.17 -1.57
C ILE A 42 2.90 0.22 -1.90
N GLU A 43 3.46 0.88 -0.89
CA GLU A 43 4.13 2.17 -1.01
C GLU A 43 5.64 2.01 -0.77
N VAL A 44 6.48 2.67 -1.55
CA VAL A 44 7.95 2.65 -1.42
C VAL A 44 8.46 4.07 -1.14
N LYS A 45 9.16 4.24 -0.02
CA LYS A 45 9.67 5.55 0.42
C LYS A 45 11.17 5.50 0.73
N ALA A 46 11.94 6.34 0.04
CA ALA A 46 13.40 6.44 0.22
C ALA A 46 13.86 7.52 1.24
N GLY A 47 12.94 8.29 1.84
CA GLY A 47 13.27 9.40 2.75
C GLY A 47 12.13 9.75 3.74
N ALA A 48 12.22 10.92 4.38
CA ALA A 48 11.21 11.38 5.34
C ALA A 48 9.79 11.45 4.72
N SER A 49 8.81 10.95 5.48
CA SER A 49 7.51 10.51 4.97
C SER A 49 6.63 11.64 4.42
N GLY A 50 6.13 11.47 3.19
CA GLY A 50 4.82 12.01 2.81
C GLY A 50 3.70 11.28 3.58
N SER A 51 2.55 11.91 3.77
CA SER A 51 1.41 11.30 4.48
C SER A 51 0.95 9.98 3.82
N LEU A 52 0.45 9.02 4.59
CA LEU A 52 -0.13 7.75 4.10
C LEU A 52 -1.45 7.93 3.30
N LYS A 53 -1.73 9.13 2.79
CA LYS A 53 -3.00 9.51 2.16
C LYS A 53 -3.39 8.58 1.00
N SER A 54 -2.44 8.21 0.14
CA SER A 54 -2.74 7.28 -0.96
C SER A 54 -3.18 5.90 -0.47
N LEU A 55 -2.48 5.34 0.52
CA LEU A 55 -2.86 4.08 1.14
C LEU A 55 -4.23 4.18 1.83
N GLN A 56 -4.50 5.29 2.53
CA GLN A 56 -5.79 5.53 3.17
C GLN A 56 -6.94 5.58 2.14
N GLN A 57 -6.72 6.25 1.01
CA GLN A 57 -7.70 6.33 -0.08
C GLN A 57 -7.88 4.98 -0.77
N PHE A 58 -6.81 4.23 -0.99
CA PHE A 58 -6.88 2.88 -1.53
C PHE A 58 -7.71 1.96 -0.62
N VAL A 59 -7.41 1.97 0.68
CA VAL A 59 -8.12 1.17 1.69
C VAL A 59 -9.61 1.53 1.72
N LEU A 60 -9.93 2.83 1.73
CA LEU A 60 -11.30 3.31 1.69
C LEU A 60 -12.05 2.78 0.45
N GLU A 61 -11.44 2.89 -0.73
CA GLU A 61 -12.11 2.53 -1.99
C GLU A 61 -12.17 1.02 -2.24
N LYS A 62 -11.13 0.27 -1.85
CA LYS A 62 -10.98 -1.16 -2.17
C LYS A 62 -11.25 -2.08 -0.99
N GLY A 63 -11.45 -1.54 0.22
CA GLY A 63 -11.71 -2.32 1.42
C GLY A 63 -10.53 -3.17 1.88
N SER A 64 -9.28 -2.77 1.58
CA SER A 64 -8.12 -3.55 1.97
C SER A 64 -7.86 -3.47 3.48
N ALA A 65 -7.89 -4.59 4.19
CA ALA A 65 -7.62 -4.62 5.63
C ALA A 65 -6.14 -4.39 5.98
N GLN A 66 -5.24 -4.51 5.00
CA GLN A 66 -3.79 -4.40 5.18
C GLN A 66 -3.16 -3.54 4.08
N ALA A 67 -2.12 -2.80 4.43
CA ALA A 67 -1.27 -2.07 3.51
C ALA A 67 0.21 -2.32 3.83
N ILE A 68 1.07 -2.27 2.83
CA ILE A 68 2.51 -2.48 2.97
C ILE A 68 3.24 -1.19 2.66
N ARG A 69 4.23 -0.84 3.49
CA ARG A 69 5.18 0.23 3.22
C ARG A 69 6.59 -0.33 3.23
N PHE A 70 7.36 0.00 2.22
CA PHE A 70 8.80 -0.20 2.26
C PHE A 70 9.52 1.12 2.50
N ASP A 71 10.33 1.18 3.53
CA ASP A 71 11.11 2.37 3.88
C ASP A 71 12.49 2.02 4.45
N LEU A 72 13.18 3.01 5.04
CA LEU A 72 14.51 2.84 5.64
C LEU A 72 14.46 2.48 7.13
N ASN A 73 13.28 2.27 7.71
CA ASN A 73 13.13 1.97 9.13
C ASN A 73 13.15 0.47 9.40
N PRO A 74 13.42 0.05 10.65
CA PRO A 74 13.22 -1.34 11.07
C PRO A 74 11.79 -1.83 10.81
N PRO A 75 11.59 -3.16 10.65
CA PRO A 75 10.26 -3.73 10.50
C PRO A 75 9.33 -3.30 11.63
N SER A 76 8.12 -2.88 11.28
CA SER A 76 7.09 -2.53 12.26
C SER A 76 5.71 -2.83 11.73
N LYS A 77 4.79 -3.07 12.65
CA LYS A 77 3.38 -3.32 12.36
C LYS A 77 2.56 -2.42 13.27
N MET A 78 1.59 -1.71 12.70
CA MET A 78 0.72 -0.82 13.46
C MET A 78 -0.70 -0.85 12.90
N MET A 79 -1.68 -0.64 13.76
CA MET A 79 -3.04 -0.29 13.34
C MET A 79 -3.10 1.19 13.03
N VAL A 80 -3.62 1.53 11.86
CA VAL A 80 -3.87 2.90 11.42
C VAL A 80 -5.36 3.14 11.51
N ASP A 81 -5.75 4.10 12.36
CA ASP A 81 -7.13 4.56 12.54
C ASP A 81 -7.20 6.03 12.15
N VAL A 82 -7.80 6.33 10.99
CA VAL A 82 -7.82 7.68 10.42
C VAL A 82 -9.15 7.97 9.74
N LYS A 83 -9.41 9.26 9.51
CA LYS A 83 -10.55 9.71 8.71
C LYS A 83 -10.10 10.03 7.30
N ALA A 84 -10.74 9.42 6.31
CA ALA A 84 -10.46 9.66 4.90
C ALA A 84 -11.69 10.28 4.21
N ARG A 85 -11.45 11.19 3.26
CA ARG A 85 -12.52 11.86 2.52
C ARG A 85 -12.98 11.01 1.33
N SER A 86 -14.28 10.81 1.22
CA SER A 86 -14.99 10.13 0.14
C SER A 86 -16.02 11.09 -0.45
N GLY A 87 -15.65 11.80 -1.53
CA GLY A 87 -16.47 12.89 -2.07
C GLY A 87 -16.69 14.00 -1.03
N ASP A 88 -17.93 14.21 -0.60
CA ASP A 88 -18.31 15.17 0.44
C ASP A 88 -18.44 14.57 1.84
N SER A 89 -18.30 13.24 1.95
CA SER A 89 -18.34 12.54 3.23
C SER A 89 -16.93 12.27 3.78
N VAL A 90 -16.85 12.08 5.09
CA VAL A 90 -15.64 11.68 5.79
C VAL A 90 -15.94 10.35 6.48
N GLU A 91 -15.18 9.33 6.12
CA GLU A 91 -15.36 7.97 6.58
C GLU A 91 -14.20 7.54 7.47
N ASP A 92 -14.50 6.72 8.48
CA ASP A 92 -13.49 6.10 9.32
C ASP A 92 -12.82 4.96 8.55
N VAL A 93 -11.50 4.99 8.49
CA VAL A 93 -10.67 4.01 7.78
C VAL A 93 -9.72 3.38 8.77
N ARG A 94 -9.79 2.05 8.85
CA ARG A 94 -8.98 1.25 9.73
C ARG A 94 -8.28 0.13 8.97
N PHE A 95 -6.96 0.05 9.08
CA PHE A 95 -6.16 -1.00 8.45
C PHE A 95 -4.86 -1.28 9.20
N GLU A 96 -4.31 -2.46 9.00
CA GLU A 96 -2.96 -2.80 9.47
C GLU A 96 -1.92 -2.27 8.46
N LEU A 97 -0.98 -1.44 8.92
CA LEU A 97 0.18 -1.05 8.15
C LEU A 97 1.38 -1.91 8.55
N LEU A 98 1.87 -2.71 7.62
CA LEU A 98 3.13 -3.42 7.75
C LEU A 98 4.24 -2.62 7.06
N SER A 99 5.18 -2.12 7.85
CA SER A 99 6.37 -1.43 7.34
C SER A 99 7.57 -2.36 7.36
N LEU A 100 8.26 -2.45 6.23
CA LEU A 100 9.43 -3.30 6.05
C LEU A 100 10.61 -2.48 5.50
N PRO A 101 11.86 -2.81 5.85
CA PRO A 101 13.02 -2.20 5.21
C PRO A 101 13.03 -2.47 3.70
N LEU A 102 13.54 -1.54 2.88
CA LEU A 102 13.64 -1.70 1.41
C LEU A 102 14.34 -3.00 0.97
N TYR A 103 15.26 -3.54 1.78
CA TYR A 103 15.96 -4.79 1.47
C TYR A 103 15.12 -6.05 1.77
N ALA A 104 14.01 -5.94 2.51
CA ALA A 104 13.21 -7.07 2.98
C ALA A 104 12.06 -7.45 2.04
N VAL A 105 12.07 -6.97 0.79
CA VAL A 105 11.03 -7.26 -0.20
C VAL A 105 10.85 -8.76 -0.47
N GLU A 106 11.92 -9.55 -0.38
CA GLU A 106 11.87 -11.00 -0.55
C GLU A 106 11.20 -11.74 0.61
N ALA A 107 10.97 -11.07 1.74
CA ALA A 107 10.23 -11.64 2.87
C ALA A 107 8.71 -11.57 2.66
N LEU A 108 8.22 -10.84 1.65
CA LEU A 108 6.77 -10.69 1.38
C LEU A 108 6.00 -12.02 1.26
N PRO A 109 6.51 -13.05 0.55
CA PRO A 109 5.83 -14.34 0.46
C PRO A 109 5.73 -15.11 1.78
N LEU A 110 6.51 -14.75 2.80
CA LEU A 110 6.54 -15.42 4.10
C LEU A 110 5.53 -14.84 5.10
N LEU A 111 4.93 -13.68 4.77
CA LEU A 111 3.90 -13.02 5.55
C LEU A 111 2.53 -13.66 5.34
#